data_AF-Q1LMK2-F1
#
_entry.id   AF-Q1LMK2-F1
#
_cell.length_a   1.000
_cell.length_b   1.000
_cell.length_c   1.000
_cell.angle_alpha   90.00
_cell.angle_beta   90.00
_cell.angle_gamma   90.00
#
_symmetry.space_group_name_H-M   'P 1'
#
loop_
_entity.id
_entity.type
_entity.pdbx_description
1 polymer ?
#
loop_
_entity_poly.entity_id
_entity_poly.type
_entity_poly.pdbx_seq_one_letter_code
_entity_poly.pdbx_strand_id
1 'polypeptide(L)'
;MKPFFFLILALVLVLAVAAASRGRRQRGTNFAYARRQLMTEREVGFFHKLKKSLPQSHLFAQVSMSAIVDVKRGGLAARGRFSQKYVDFVVCSSNCRVLYVIELDDKSHNSAAAQKADAVKNEILLAAGIPIKRYSSVKVDEATLARDFQEAITAVAAGAGGTKQRQPSAEKPAGVRIDGA
;
A
#
# COMPACT_ATOMS: atom_id res chain seq x y z
N MET A 1 9.84 -21.82 64.47
CA MET A 1 10.01 -20.53 63.74
C MET A 1 10.10 -20.66 62.21
N LYS A 2 10.42 -21.83 61.64
CA LYS A 2 10.51 -22.04 60.18
C LYS A 2 9.19 -22.11 59.40
N PRO A 3 8.05 -22.65 59.91
CA PRO A 3 6.84 -22.78 59.08
C PRO A 3 6.14 -21.43 58.82
N PHE A 4 6.21 -20.50 59.78
CA PHE A 4 5.67 -19.15 59.63
C PHE A 4 6.36 -18.35 58.52
N PHE A 5 7.66 -18.55 58.33
CA PHE A 5 8.41 -17.91 57.25
C PHE A 5 7.92 -18.35 55.86
N PHE A 6 7.64 -19.64 55.69
CA PHE A 6 7.09 -20.17 54.43
C PHE A 6 5.66 -19.68 54.16
N LEU A 7 4.83 -19.52 55.20
CA LEU A 7 3.49 -18.97 55.07
C LEU A 7 3.50 -17.49 54.64
N ILE A 8 4.40 -16.69 55.23
CA ILE A 8 4.57 -15.28 54.86
C ILE A 8 5.10 -15.16 53.43
N LEU A 9 6.08 -16.00 53.06
CA LEU A 9 6.64 -16.00 51.70
C LEU A 9 5.59 -16.39 50.65
N ALA A 10 4.77 -17.40 50.94
CA ALA A 10 3.67 -17.82 50.07
C ALA A 10 2.62 -16.72 49.92
N LEU A 11 2.26 -16.03 51.00
CA LEU A 11 1.31 -14.91 50.96
C LEU A 11 1.86 -13.74 50.13
N VAL A 12 3.13 -13.38 50.29
CA VAL A 12 3.78 -12.33 49.50
C VAL A 12 3.80 -12.69 48.02
N LEU A 13 4.10 -13.96 47.68
CA LEU A 13 4.09 -14.43 46.29
C LEU A 13 2.68 -14.35 45.68
N VAL A 14 1.66 -14.79 46.41
CA VAL A 14 0.25 -14.71 45.97
C VAL A 14 -0.18 -13.26 45.76
N LEU A 15 0.17 -12.35 46.69
CA LEU A 15 -0.14 -10.92 46.57
C LEU A 15 0.62 -10.28 45.40
N ALA A 16 1.88 -10.65 45.14
CA ALA A 16 2.65 -10.16 44.01
C ALA A 16 2.07 -10.62 42.67
N VAL A 17 1.65 -11.89 42.57
CA VAL A 17 0.97 -12.43 41.38
C VAL A 17 -0.39 -11.75 41.16
N ALA A 18 -1.17 -11.54 42.23
CA ALA A 18 -2.44 -10.83 42.17
C ALA A 18 -2.30 -9.34 41.79
N ALA A 19 -1.22 -8.68 42.23
CA ALA A 19 -0.91 -7.31 41.83
C ALA A 19 -0.46 -7.23 40.36
N ALA A 20 0.36 -8.18 39.91
CA ALA A 20 0.82 -8.28 38.52
C ALA A 20 -0.34 -8.59 37.55
N SER A 21 -1.35 -9.35 37.99
CA SER A 21 -2.54 -9.66 37.16
C SER A 21 -3.53 -8.48 37.07
N ARG A 22 -3.61 -7.62 38.10
CA ARG A 22 -4.40 -6.36 38.06
C ARG A 22 -3.85 -5.32 37.09
N GLY A 23 -2.54 -5.34 36.80
CA GLY A 23 -1.90 -4.50 35.78
C GLY A 23 -2.28 -4.88 34.34
N ARG A 24 -2.84 -6.09 34.16
CA ARG A 24 -3.44 -6.56 32.91
C ARG A 24 -4.91 -6.14 32.83
N ARG A 25 -5.21 -4.89 33.23
CA ARG A 25 -6.49 -4.26 32.94
C ARG A 25 -6.67 -4.37 31.44
N GLN A 26 -7.65 -5.15 31.00
CA GLN A 26 -8.09 -5.15 29.61
C GLN A 26 -8.26 -3.68 29.24
N ARG A 27 -7.36 -3.15 28.40
CA ARG A 27 -7.59 -1.89 27.72
C ARG A 27 -8.77 -2.20 26.81
N GLY A 28 -9.98 -2.03 27.33
CA GLY A 28 -11.17 -1.93 26.51
C GLY A 28 -10.87 -0.81 25.54
N THR A 29 -10.64 -1.19 24.30
CA THR A 29 -10.31 -0.23 23.27
C THR A 29 -11.61 0.45 22.88
N ASN A 30 -11.86 1.63 23.45
CA ASN A 30 -12.87 2.55 22.95
C ASN A 30 -12.39 3.11 21.62
N PHE A 31 -12.43 2.28 20.58
CA PHE A 31 -12.11 2.70 19.23
C PHE A 31 -13.30 3.48 18.67
N ALA A 32 -13.07 4.73 18.28
CA ALA A 32 -13.99 5.53 17.51
C ALA A 32 -13.48 5.60 16.06
N TYR A 33 -14.37 5.32 15.11
CA TYR A 33 -14.07 5.34 13.69
C TYR A 33 -14.86 6.44 13.00
N ALA A 34 -14.23 7.12 12.05
CA ALA A 34 -14.88 8.15 11.24
C ALA A 34 -14.49 7.96 9.77
N ARG A 35 -15.38 8.36 8.86
CA ARG A 35 -15.06 8.45 7.44
C ARG A 35 -13.98 9.52 7.22
N ARG A 36 -13.06 9.27 6.29
CA ARG A 36 -12.12 10.27 5.79
C ARG A 36 -12.38 10.56 4.32
N GLN A 37 -11.95 11.73 3.86
CA GLN A 37 -11.87 12.00 2.44
C GLN A 37 -10.82 11.08 1.81
N LEU A 38 -11.13 10.51 0.64
CA LEU A 38 -10.20 9.63 -0.08
C LEU A 38 -9.07 10.45 -0.69
N MET A 39 -9.42 11.49 -1.43
CA MET A 39 -8.51 12.37 -2.18
C MET A 39 -8.72 13.84 -1.82
N THR A 40 -7.68 14.65 -1.92
CA THR A 40 -7.79 16.11 -1.84
C THR A 40 -8.56 16.67 -3.06
N GLU A 41 -9.10 17.89 -2.98
CA GLU A 41 -9.78 18.53 -4.13
C GLU A 41 -8.85 18.65 -5.36
N ARG A 42 -7.57 18.90 -5.10
CA ARG A 42 -6.51 18.94 -6.12
C ARG A 42 -6.36 17.59 -6.83
N GLU A 43 -6.30 16.50 -6.07
CA GLU A 43 -6.25 15.13 -6.62
C GLU A 43 -7.54 14.76 -7.36
N VAL A 44 -8.71 15.16 -6.85
CA VAL A 44 -10.00 14.93 -7.52
C VAL A 44 -10.02 15.61 -8.90
N GLY A 45 -9.60 16.88 -8.97
CA GLY A 45 -9.50 17.61 -10.24
C GLY A 45 -8.55 16.93 -11.22
N PHE A 46 -7.41 16.43 -10.72
CA PHE A 46 -6.46 15.71 -11.55
C PHE A 46 -6.97 14.35 -12.00
N PHE A 47 -7.65 13.60 -11.13
CA PHE A 47 -8.29 12.33 -11.44
C PHE A 47 -9.28 12.46 -12.60
N HIS A 48 -10.12 13.49 -12.59
CA HIS A 48 -11.05 13.75 -13.70
C HIS A 48 -10.32 14.05 -15.02
N LYS A 49 -9.24 14.85 -14.96
CA LYS A 49 -8.40 15.10 -16.14
C LYS A 49 -7.75 13.81 -16.66
N LEU A 50 -7.21 12.97 -15.78
CA LEU A 50 -6.63 11.68 -16.15
C LEU A 50 -7.66 10.78 -16.83
N LYS A 51 -8.87 10.66 -16.26
CA LYS A 51 -9.96 9.89 -16.87
C LYS A 51 -10.32 10.36 -18.27
N LYS A 52 -10.36 11.68 -18.49
CA LYS A 52 -10.64 12.26 -19.81
C LYS A 52 -9.50 11.99 -20.79
N SER A 53 -8.26 12.12 -20.34
CA SER A 53 -7.06 12.03 -21.19
C SER A 53 -6.68 10.58 -21.51
N LEU A 54 -7.03 9.63 -20.64
CA LEU A 54 -6.62 8.22 -20.70
C LEU A 54 -7.85 7.27 -20.78
N PRO A 55 -8.75 7.45 -21.76
CA PRO A 55 -10.05 6.74 -21.78
C PRO A 55 -9.93 5.22 -21.98
N GLN A 56 -8.78 4.74 -22.47
CA GLN A 56 -8.50 3.32 -22.70
C GLN A 56 -7.84 2.63 -21.50
N SER A 57 -7.61 3.37 -20.42
CA SER A 57 -6.94 2.88 -19.21
C SER A 57 -7.93 2.68 -18.06
N HIS A 58 -7.58 1.79 -17.13
CA HIS A 58 -8.20 1.76 -15.81
C HIS A 58 -7.36 2.60 -14.85
N LEU A 59 -8.04 3.45 -14.07
CA LEU A 59 -7.41 4.34 -13.10
C LEU A 59 -7.88 3.98 -11.69
N PHE A 60 -6.93 3.77 -10.79
CA PHE A 60 -7.17 3.54 -9.38
C PHE A 60 -6.50 4.63 -8.57
N ALA A 61 -7.23 5.28 -7.67
CA ALA A 61 -6.70 6.36 -6.82
C ALA A 61 -6.30 5.84 -5.43
N GLN A 62 -5.30 6.47 -4.82
CA GLN A 62 -4.86 6.21 -3.44
C GLN A 62 -4.59 4.73 -3.18
N VAL A 63 -3.77 4.12 -4.04
CA VAL A 63 -3.50 2.67 -4.01
C VAL A 63 -2.35 2.39 -3.08
N SER A 64 -2.54 1.45 -2.15
CA SER A 64 -1.45 0.98 -1.31
C SER A 64 -0.37 0.32 -2.15
N MET A 65 0.90 0.63 -1.90
CA MET A 65 2.02 -0.09 -2.54
C MET A 65 1.95 -1.60 -2.25
N SER A 66 1.35 -2.00 -1.14
CA SER A 66 1.09 -3.41 -0.80
C SER A 66 0.23 -4.17 -1.79
N ALA A 67 -0.56 -3.46 -2.61
CA ALA A 67 -1.44 -4.04 -3.63
C ALA A 67 -0.74 -4.26 -4.98
N ILE A 68 0.40 -3.60 -5.22
CA ILE A 68 1.10 -3.61 -6.52
C ILE A 68 2.57 -4.04 -6.42
N VAL A 69 3.12 -4.15 -5.21
CA VAL A 69 4.50 -4.61 -4.96
C VAL A 69 4.50 -5.83 -4.05
N ASP A 70 5.30 -6.82 -4.42
CA ASP A 70 5.56 -8.02 -3.62
C ASP A 70 7.04 -8.18 -3.28
N VAL A 71 7.32 -8.89 -2.19
CA VAL A 71 8.67 -9.10 -1.66
C VAL A 71 9.19 -10.45 -2.11
N LYS A 72 10.14 -10.45 -3.05
CA LYS A 72 10.85 -11.68 -3.46
C LYS A 72 11.88 -12.17 -2.44
N ARG A 73 12.47 -11.25 -1.66
CA ARG A 73 13.49 -11.55 -0.62
C ARG A 73 13.45 -10.50 0.50
N GLY A 74 13.73 -10.90 1.74
CA GLY A 74 13.82 -10.00 2.91
C GLY A 74 12.58 -9.97 3.81
N GLY A 75 11.52 -10.72 3.46
CA GLY A 75 10.36 -10.98 4.31
C GLY A 75 9.66 -9.71 4.84
N LEU A 76 9.21 -9.77 6.10
CA LEU A 76 8.47 -8.69 6.74
C LEU A 76 9.27 -7.38 6.86
N ALA A 77 10.59 -7.47 7.04
CA ALA A 77 11.45 -6.28 7.12
C ALA A 77 11.43 -5.49 5.79
N ALA A 78 11.54 -6.18 4.66
CA ALA A 78 11.40 -5.56 3.34
C ALA A 78 9.98 -5.04 3.10
N ARG A 79 8.95 -5.82 3.48
CA ARG A 79 7.55 -5.39 3.32
C ARG A 79 7.23 -4.12 4.13
N GLY A 80 7.80 -4.00 5.33
CA GLY A 80 7.65 -2.81 6.19
C GLY A 80 8.13 -1.51 5.54
N ARG A 81 9.04 -1.57 4.55
CA ARG A 81 9.52 -0.36 3.84
C ARG A 81 8.41 0.33 3.05
N PHE A 82 7.43 -0.42 2.55
CA PHE A 82 6.34 0.10 1.70
C PHE A 82 4.93 -0.20 2.18
N SER A 83 4.73 -1.01 3.22
CA SER A 83 3.39 -1.47 3.62
C SER A 83 2.43 -0.35 4.00
N GLN A 84 2.97 0.76 4.53
CA GLN A 84 2.21 1.96 4.92
C GLN A 84 2.22 3.05 3.83
N LYS A 85 2.78 2.78 2.66
CA LYS A 85 2.90 3.76 1.57
C LYS A 85 1.79 3.58 0.55
N TYR A 86 1.40 4.72 -0.01
CA TYR A 86 0.40 4.83 -1.06
C TYR A 86 0.98 5.57 -2.26
N VAL A 87 0.44 5.28 -3.44
CA VAL A 87 0.63 6.08 -4.65
C VAL A 87 -0.67 6.79 -4.98
N ASP A 88 -0.58 8.00 -5.54
CA ASP A 88 -1.77 8.81 -5.82
C ASP A 88 -2.66 8.15 -6.87
N PHE A 89 -2.07 7.65 -7.97
CA PHE A 89 -2.79 6.90 -8.99
C PHE A 89 -2.00 5.72 -9.54
N VAL A 90 -2.72 4.67 -9.91
CA VAL A 90 -2.20 3.54 -10.70
C VAL A 90 -2.93 3.54 -12.04
N VAL A 91 -2.15 3.51 -13.12
CA VAL A 91 -2.66 3.39 -14.48
C VAL A 91 -2.48 1.95 -14.94
N CYS A 92 -3.59 1.32 -15.32
CA CYS A 92 -3.61 -0.06 -15.80
C CYS A 92 -4.10 -0.13 -17.26
N SER A 93 -3.67 -1.17 -17.97
CA SER A 93 -4.27 -1.55 -19.25
C SER A 93 -5.69 -2.09 -19.07
N SER A 94 -6.38 -2.32 -20.19
CA SER A 94 -7.76 -2.83 -20.22
C SER A 94 -7.97 -4.16 -19.47
N ASN A 95 -6.92 -4.99 -19.35
CA ASN A 95 -6.91 -6.23 -18.56
C ASN A 95 -6.42 -6.06 -17.11
N CYS A 96 -6.42 -4.84 -16.58
CA CYS A 96 -6.00 -4.49 -15.22
C CYS A 96 -4.52 -4.76 -14.88
N ARG A 97 -3.64 -4.94 -15.89
CA ARG A 97 -2.19 -4.99 -15.64
C ARG A 97 -1.66 -3.59 -15.37
N VAL A 98 -0.87 -3.44 -14.30
CA VAL A 98 -0.21 -2.17 -13.97
C VAL A 98 0.74 -1.78 -15.10
N LEU A 99 0.59 -0.55 -15.60
CA LEU A 99 1.47 0.05 -16.60
C LEU A 99 2.50 0.96 -15.94
N TYR A 100 2.04 1.85 -15.07
CA TYR A 100 2.84 2.79 -14.30
C TYR A 100 2.00 3.41 -13.18
N VAL A 101 2.67 4.09 -12.26
CA VAL A 101 2.03 4.89 -11.20
C VAL A 101 2.24 6.38 -11.46
N ILE A 102 1.35 7.20 -10.92
CA ILE A 102 1.44 8.65 -10.97
C ILE A 102 1.50 9.19 -9.54
N GLU A 103 2.40 10.13 -9.30
CA GLU A 103 2.43 10.99 -8.12
C GLU A 103 2.20 12.44 -8.55
N LEU A 104 1.40 13.17 -7.78
CA LEU A 104 1.12 14.57 -7.99
C LEU A 104 1.92 15.40 -6.97
N ASP A 105 3.14 15.79 -7.34
CA ASP A 105 4.02 16.55 -6.46
C ASP A 105 3.37 17.90 -6.11
N ASP A 106 3.43 18.28 -4.84
CA ASP A 106 3.17 19.66 -4.41
C ASP A 106 4.50 20.39 -4.23
N LYS A 107 4.52 21.69 -4.55
CA LYS A 107 5.72 22.54 -4.43
C LYS A 107 6.15 22.74 -2.97
N SER A 108 5.37 22.28 -2.01
CA SER A 108 5.46 22.61 -0.58
C SER A 108 6.29 21.65 0.28
N HIS A 109 6.80 20.53 -0.24
CA HIS A 109 7.46 19.51 0.59
C HIS A 109 8.94 19.27 0.24
N ASN A 110 9.80 20.17 0.73
CA ASN A 110 11.25 20.05 0.57
C ASN A 110 12.00 19.65 1.85
N SER A 111 11.31 19.03 2.82
CA SER A 111 11.98 18.53 4.02
C SER A 111 12.84 17.31 3.68
N ALA A 112 13.98 17.16 4.37
CA ALA A 112 14.86 16.00 4.19
C ALA A 112 14.13 14.66 4.45
N ALA A 113 13.16 14.67 5.38
CA ALA A 113 12.34 13.50 5.66
C ALA A 113 11.43 13.11 4.48
N ALA A 114 10.80 14.10 3.83
CA ALA A 114 9.97 13.87 2.64
C ALA A 114 10.82 13.34 1.48
N GLN A 115 11.99 13.93 1.23
CA GLN A 115 12.92 13.46 0.20
C GLN A 115 13.39 12.02 0.45
N LYS A 116 13.71 11.67 1.70
CA LYS A 116 14.09 10.28 2.05
C LYS A 116 12.93 9.31 1.83
N ALA A 117 11.71 9.68 2.22
CA ALA A 117 10.54 8.84 2.02
C ALA A 117 10.24 8.63 0.53
N ASP A 118 10.43 9.67 -0.28
CA ASP A 118 10.26 9.64 -1.73
C ASP A 118 11.33 8.78 -2.41
N ALA A 119 12.59 8.92 -2.01
CA ALA A 119 13.69 8.09 -2.50
C ALA A 119 13.43 6.59 -2.26
N VAL A 120 12.92 6.23 -1.06
CA VAL A 120 12.54 4.84 -0.76
C VAL A 120 11.40 4.36 -1.66
N LYS A 121 10.41 5.21 -1.95
CA LYS A 121 9.31 4.87 -2.86
C LYS A 121 9.86 4.60 -4.28
N ASN A 122 10.71 5.49 -4.78
CA ASN A 122 11.33 5.37 -6.10
C ASN A 122 12.19 4.11 -6.23
N GLU A 123 13.03 3.82 -5.22
CA GLU A 123 13.85 2.60 -5.17
C GLU A 123 12.99 1.33 -5.30
N ILE A 124 11.90 1.27 -4.54
CA ILE A 124 11.04 0.08 -4.47
C ILE A 124 10.25 -0.11 -5.78
N LEU A 125 9.67 0.97 -6.33
CA LEU A 125 8.94 0.89 -7.59
C LEU A 125 9.87 0.51 -8.75
N LEU A 126 11.07 1.08 -8.79
CA LEU A 126 12.10 0.71 -9.77
C LEU A 126 12.48 -0.77 -9.65
N ALA A 127 12.73 -1.26 -8.43
CA ALA A 127 13.05 -2.67 -8.19
C ALA A 127 11.88 -3.62 -8.54
N ALA A 128 10.64 -3.14 -8.45
CA ALA A 128 9.44 -3.86 -8.87
C ALA A 128 9.18 -3.79 -10.38
N GLY A 129 9.97 -2.99 -11.13
CA GLY A 129 9.76 -2.77 -12.57
C GLY A 129 8.51 -1.95 -12.88
N ILE A 130 8.08 -1.10 -11.95
CA ILE A 130 6.89 -0.24 -12.09
C ILE A 130 7.36 1.19 -12.35
N PRO A 131 7.16 1.74 -13.56
CA PRO A 131 7.51 3.13 -13.86
C PRO A 131 6.70 4.11 -13.01
N ILE A 132 7.31 5.25 -12.68
CA ILE A 132 6.66 6.35 -11.99
C ILE A 132 6.68 7.60 -12.86
N LYS A 133 5.52 8.24 -13.03
CA LYS A 133 5.39 9.55 -13.68
C LYS A 133 5.00 10.58 -12.62
N ARG A 134 5.75 11.68 -12.55
CA ARG A 134 5.51 12.75 -11.57
C ARG A 134 5.05 14.01 -12.28
N TYR A 135 3.96 14.60 -11.79
CA TYR A 135 3.47 15.87 -12.31
C TYR A 135 3.48 16.90 -11.19
N SER A 136 4.20 18.00 -11.40
CA SER A 136 4.28 19.12 -10.44
C SER A 136 3.03 20.02 -10.47
N SER A 137 2.11 19.76 -11.40
CA SER A 137 0.88 20.52 -11.53
C SER A 137 -0.22 19.72 -12.21
N VAL A 138 -1.44 19.89 -11.70
CA VAL A 138 -2.68 19.42 -12.36
C VAL A 138 -2.93 20.11 -13.70
N LYS A 139 -2.17 21.17 -14.02
CA LYS A 139 -2.24 21.91 -15.27
C LYS A 139 -1.46 21.27 -16.42
N VAL A 140 -0.80 20.13 -16.20
CA VAL A 140 -0.20 19.33 -17.29
C VAL A 140 -1.22 19.16 -18.43
N ASP A 141 -0.74 19.34 -19.66
CA ASP A 141 -1.57 19.29 -20.85
C ASP A 141 -1.96 17.83 -21.19
N GLU A 142 -3.12 17.67 -21.84
CA GLU A 142 -3.68 16.35 -22.16
C GLU A 142 -2.79 15.58 -23.16
N ALA A 143 -2.05 16.27 -24.03
CA ALA A 143 -1.16 15.65 -25.01
C ALA A 143 0.07 15.00 -24.33
N THR A 144 0.61 15.63 -23.29
CA THR A 144 1.67 15.06 -22.45
C THR A 144 1.18 13.80 -21.73
N LEU A 145 -0.01 13.83 -21.13
CA LEU A 145 -0.61 12.66 -20.50
C LEU A 145 -0.80 11.51 -21.50
N ALA A 146 -1.31 11.82 -22.70
CA ALA A 146 -1.51 10.84 -23.75
C ALA A 146 -0.19 10.24 -24.25
N ARG A 147 0.85 11.08 -24.44
CA ARG A 147 2.20 10.63 -24.84
C ARG A 147 2.79 9.69 -23.80
N ASP A 148 2.77 10.08 -22.53
CA ASP A 148 3.28 9.26 -21.43
C ASP A 148 2.59 7.89 -21.36
N PHE A 149 1.29 7.87 -21.63
CA PHE A 149 0.52 6.62 -21.70
C PHE A 149 0.92 5.75 -22.90
N GLN A 150 1.09 6.33 -24.08
CA GLN A 150 1.53 5.58 -25.27
C GLN A 150 2.94 5.01 -25.11
N GLU A 151 3.85 5.77 -24.52
CA GLU A 151 5.19 5.29 -24.16
C GLU A 151 5.11 4.07 -23.23
N ALA A 152 4.27 4.13 -22.19
CA ALA A 152 4.10 3.04 -21.25
C ALA A 152 3.51 1.77 -21.90
N ILE A 153 2.48 1.92 -22.74
CA ILE A 153 1.90 0.79 -23.50
C ILE A 153 2.94 0.16 -24.42
N THR A 154 3.72 0.99 -25.12
CA THR A 154 4.77 0.52 -26.05
C THR A 154 5.87 -0.24 -25.31
N ALA A 155 6.35 0.31 -24.19
CA ALA A 155 7.36 -0.35 -23.35
C ALA A 155 6.88 -1.70 -22.81
N VAL A 156 5.60 -1.76 -22.39
CA VAL A 156 4.96 -3.00 -21.94
C VAL A 156 4.85 -4.04 -23.05
N ALA A 157 4.45 -3.63 -24.26
CA ALA A 157 4.36 -4.50 -25.42
C ALA A 157 5.74 -5.06 -25.82
N ALA A 158 6.78 -4.21 -25.83
CA ALA A 158 8.16 -4.61 -26.11
C ALA A 158 8.71 -5.60 -25.07
N GLY A 159 8.43 -5.40 -23.79
CA GLY A 159 8.83 -6.33 -22.71
C GLY A 159 8.05 -7.65 -22.69
N ALA A 160 6.79 -7.66 -23.15
CA ALA A 160 5.98 -8.86 -23.25
C ALA A 160 6.45 -9.83 -24.35
N GLY A 161 7.10 -9.31 -25.41
CA GLY A 161 7.71 -10.13 -26.47
C GLY A 161 8.85 -11.05 -25.98
N GLY A 162 9.39 -10.81 -24.79
CA GLY A 162 10.48 -11.61 -24.19
C GLY A 162 10.05 -12.65 -23.16
N THR A 163 8.79 -12.68 -22.74
CA THR A 163 8.31 -13.62 -21.71
C THR A 163 7.33 -14.63 -22.33
N LYS A 164 7.86 -15.81 -22.71
CA LYS A 164 7.03 -16.99 -23.02
C LYS A 164 6.05 -17.20 -21.87
N GLN A 165 4.78 -17.12 -22.23
CA GLN A 165 3.60 -17.34 -21.41
C GLN A 165 3.80 -18.57 -20.50
N ARG A 166 4.01 -18.35 -19.20
CA ARG A 166 3.94 -19.44 -18.22
C ARG A 166 2.45 -19.66 -17.94
N GLN A 167 1.94 -20.77 -18.45
CA GLN A 167 0.57 -21.25 -18.20
C GLN A 167 0.29 -21.25 -16.69
N PRO A 168 -0.81 -20.64 -16.21
CA PRO A 168 -1.25 -20.86 -14.85
C PRO A 168 -1.72 -22.31 -14.71
N SER A 169 -1.05 -23.06 -13.84
CA SER A 169 -1.52 -24.36 -13.35
C SER A 169 -2.91 -24.20 -12.75
N ALA A 170 -3.84 -25.04 -13.21
CA ALA A 170 -5.24 -25.05 -12.81
C ALA A 170 -5.39 -25.10 -11.28
N GLU A 171 -5.91 -24.03 -10.70
CA GLU A 171 -6.37 -24.01 -9.32
C GLU A 171 -7.77 -24.63 -9.29
N LYS A 172 -7.90 -25.73 -8.54
CA LYS A 172 -9.15 -26.47 -8.35
C LYS A 172 -10.12 -25.59 -7.54
N PRO A 173 -11.39 -25.41 -7.94
CA PRO A 173 -12.28 -24.49 -7.23
C PRO A 173 -12.59 -25.03 -5.83
N ALA A 174 -12.24 -24.24 -4.82
CA ALA A 174 -12.75 -24.44 -3.46
C ALA A 174 -14.24 -24.09 -3.46
N GLY A 175 -15.08 -25.08 -3.18
CA GLY A 175 -16.53 -24.90 -3.08
C GLY A 175 -16.87 -23.90 -1.98
N VAL A 176 -17.51 -22.81 -2.36
CA VAL A 176 -18.14 -21.88 -1.43
C VAL A 176 -19.49 -22.49 -1.03
N ARG A 177 -19.61 -22.94 0.22
CA ARG A 177 -20.92 -23.11 0.87
C ARG A 177 -21.37 -21.76 1.37
N ILE A 178 -22.54 -21.35 0.89
CA ILE A 178 -23.33 -20.23 1.38
C ILE A 178 -24.42 -20.83 2.26
N ASP A 179 -24.20 -20.83 3.57
CA ASP A 179 -25.26 -20.87 4.57
C ASP A 179 -25.50 -19.38 4.91
N GLY A 180 -26.66 -18.74 4.73
CA GLY A 180 -28.03 -19.17 4.93
C GLY A 180 -28.63 -18.19 5.95
N ALA A 181 -29.52 -17.31 5.47
CA ALA A 181 -30.50 -16.44 6.15
C ALA A 181 -30.20 -15.87 7.55
#